data_AF-A0A3D3NIF1-F1
#
_entry.id   AF-A0A3D3NIF1-F1
#
_cell.length_a   1.000
_cell.length_b   1.000
_cell.length_c   1.000
_cell.angle_alpha   90.00
_cell.angle_beta   90.00
_cell.angle_gamma   90.00
#
_symmetry.space_group_name_H-M   'P 1'
#
loop_
_entity.id
_entity.type
_entity.pdbx_description
1 polymer ?
#
loop_
_entity_poly.entity_id
_entity_poly.type
_entity_poly.pdbx_seq_one_letter_code
_entity_poly.pdbx_strand_id
1 'polypeptide(L)'
;DLGDIKEIMLDLSNGTVAYAVLSFGGFLGMGDKLFAVPWHALKLDTVNKRFVLNVEKERLRDAPGFDKGHWPNMADQSWAREIHSYYGTQSQASELRV
;
A
#
# COMPACT_ATOMS: atom_id res chain seq x y z
N ASP A 1 -1.56 12.66 12.17
CA ASP A 1 -2.14 11.52 11.45
C ASP A 1 -1.75 11.57 9.99
N LEU A 2 -1.67 10.39 9.36
CA LEU A 2 -1.17 10.25 8.00
C LEU A 2 -2.35 10.06 7.02
N GLY A 3 -3.30 9.22 7.38
CA GLY A 3 -4.52 8.98 6.61
C GLY A 3 -5.26 7.75 7.10
N ASP A 4 -6.24 7.30 6.33
CA ASP A 4 -7.01 6.10 6.66
C ASP A 4 -6.70 4.96 5.68
N ILE A 5 -6.65 3.73 6.19
CA ILE A 5 -6.75 2.54 5.35
C ILE A 5 -8.19 2.45 4.84
N LYS A 6 -8.36 2.43 3.52
CA LYS A 6 -9.68 2.27 2.88
C LYS A 6 -9.95 0.84 2.49
N GLU A 7 -8.94 0.12 1.99
CA GLU A 7 -9.08 -1.24 1.48
C GLU A 7 -7.85 -2.10 1.80
N ILE A 8 -8.04 -3.42 1.74
CA ILE A 8 -6.98 -4.42 1.90
C ILE A 8 -6.98 -5.33 0.66
N MET A 9 -5.81 -5.48 0.05
CA MET A 9 -5.60 -6.34 -1.10
C MET A 9 -5.06 -7.69 -0.64
N LEU A 10 -5.74 -8.76 -1.03
CA LEU A 10 -5.33 -10.13 -0.77
C LEU A 10 -4.58 -10.70 -1.96
N ASP A 11 -3.47 -11.37 -1.68
CA ASP A 11 -2.83 -12.29 -2.61
C ASP A 11 -3.56 -13.63 -2.55
N LEU A 12 -4.28 -13.96 -3.62
CA LEU A 12 -5.07 -15.18 -3.70
C LEU A 12 -4.21 -16.44 -3.95
N SER A 13 -2.96 -16.29 -4.40
CA SER A 13 -2.07 -17.42 -4.64
C SER A 13 -1.58 -18.06 -3.34
N ASN A 14 -1.45 -17.28 -2.26
CA ASN A 14 -1.00 -17.75 -0.95
C ASN A 14 -1.97 -17.42 0.21
N GLY A 15 -3.06 -16.69 -0.06
CA GLY A 15 -4.06 -16.30 0.95
C GLY A 15 -3.56 -15.24 1.95
N THR A 16 -2.54 -14.47 1.59
CA THR A 16 -1.96 -13.44 2.47
C THR A 16 -2.42 -12.03 2.10
N VAL A 17 -2.19 -11.06 2.99
CA VAL A 17 -2.42 -9.65 2.67
C VAL A 17 -1.20 -9.11 1.91
N ALA A 18 -1.42 -8.66 0.67
CA ALA A 18 -0.38 -8.07 -0.15
C ALA A 18 -0.16 -6.60 0.21
N TYR A 19 -1.24 -5.81 0.17
CA TYR A 19 -1.19 -4.35 0.34
C TYR A 19 -2.36 -3.82 1.17
N ALA A 20 -2.10 -2.76 1.92
CA ALA A 20 -3.15 -1.87 2.42
C ALA A 20 -3.24 -0.64 1.52
N VAL A 21 -4.45 -0.21 1.19
CA VAL A 21 -4.71 1.00 0.40
C VAL A 21 -4.93 2.17 1.35
N LEU A 22 -3.96 3.07 1.41
CA LEU A 22 -3.97 4.27 2.24
C LEU A 22 -4.51 5.46 1.44
N SER A 23 -5.50 6.17 1.99
CA SER A 23 -5.94 7.47 1.49
C SER A 23 -5.15 8.57 2.21
N PHE A 24 -4.36 9.35 1.47
CA PHE A 24 -3.50 10.38 2.05
C PHE A 24 -3.71 11.73 1.35
N GLY A 25 -3.90 12.79 2.14
CA GLY A 25 -3.77 14.18 1.67
C GLY A 25 -5.01 14.89 1.13
N GLY A 26 -6.22 14.30 1.20
CA GLY A 26 -7.46 15.01 0.88
C GLY A 26 -8.30 15.31 2.13
N PHE A 27 -9.00 16.45 2.10
CA PHE A 27 -10.10 16.71 3.02
C PHE A 27 -11.38 16.12 2.40
N LEU A 28 -12.06 15.22 3.10
CA LEU A 28 -13.44 14.81 2.80
C LEU A 28 -13.72 14.44 1.32
N GLY A 29 -12.93 13.55 0.73
CA GLY A 29 -13.30 12.90 -0.54
C GLY A 29 -13.01 13.69 -1.83
N MET A 30 -12.46 14.91 -1.76
CA MET A 30 -11.95 15.63 -2.92
C MET A 30 -10.41 15.61 -2.94
N GLY A 31 -9.83 15.08 -4.02
CA GLY A 31 -8.38 15.06 -4.24
C GLY A 31 -7.61 14.02 -3.42
N ASP A 32 -8.30 13.01 -2.89
CA ASP A 32 -7.64 11.90 -2.19
C ASP A 32 -6.81 11.05 -3.16
N LYS A 33 -5.49 11.12 -3.00
CA LYS A 33 -4.55 10.20 -3.65
C LYS A 33 -4.50 8.90 -2.83
N LEU A 34 -4.72 7.77 -3.50
CA LEU A 34 -4.57 6.45 -2.90
C LEU A 34 -3.16 5.93 -3.09
N PHE A 35 -2.66 5.22 -2.08
CA PHE A 35 -1.34 4.62 -2.07
C PHE A 35 -1.44 3.15 -1.68
N ALA A 36 -0.85 2.27 -2.47
CA ALA A 36 -0.68 0.88 -2.10
C ALA A 36 0.56 0.77 -1.20
N VAL A 37 0.36 0.36 0.05
CA VAL A 37 1.44 0.15 1.02
C VAL A 37 1.59 -1.34 1.26
N PRO A 38 2.77 -1.93 1.03
CA PRO A 38 3.02 -3.33 1.34
C PRO A 38 2.68 -3.65 2.79
N TRP A 39 1.98 -4.76 3.02
CA TRP A 39 1.53 -5.13 4.38
C TRP A 39 2.70 -5.21 5.38
N HIS A 40 3.84 -5.76 4.94
CA HIS A 40 5.06 -5.89 5.74
C HIS A 40 5.72 -4.57 6.11
N ALA A 41 5.38 -3.46 5.44
CA ALA A 41 5.86 -2.13 5.80
C ALA A 41 5.05 -1.50 6.96
N LEU A 42 3.89 -2.07 7.29
CA LEU A 42 3.03 -1.61 8.37
C LEU A 42 3.31 -2.36 9.68
N LYS A 43 3.37 -1.62 10.78
CA LYS A 43 3.42 -2.19 12.13
C LYS A 43 2.12 -1.91 12.87
N LEU A 44 1.50 -2.94 13.42
CA LEU A 44 0.30 -2.78 14.25
C LEU A 44 0.70 -2.28 15.65
N ASP A 45 0.24 -1.09 16.00
CA ASP A 45 0.27 -0.54 17.36
C ASP A 45 -1.05 -0.92 18.03
N THR A 46 -1.03 -2.00 18.81
CA THR A 46 -2.22 -2.55 19.47
C THR A 46 -2.73 -1.68 20.62
N VAL A 47 -1.85 -0.88 21.23
CA VAL A 47 -2.20 0.04 22.32
C VAL A 47 -3.05 1.17 21.78
N ASN A 48 -2.61 1.78 20.67
CA ASN A 48 -3.31 2.90 20.05
C ASN A 48 -4.27 2.47 18.91
N LYS A 49 -4.40 1.16 18.67
CA LYS A 49 -5.28 0.54 17.65
C LYS A 49 -5.09 1.14 16.25
N ARG A 50 -3.83 1.31 15.83
CA ARG A 50 -3.47 1.94 14.54
C ARG A 50 -2.31 1.21 13.85
N PHE A 51 -2.16 1.44 12.56
CA PHE A 51 -0.96 1.04 11.84
C PHE A 51 0.06 2.17 11.81
N VAL A 52 1.32 1.82 12.01
CA VAL A 52 2.47 2.72 11.94
C VAL A 52 3.25 2.36 10.69
N LEU A 53 3.41 3.34 9.81
CA LEU A 53 4.29 3.25 8.64
C LEU A 53 5.53 4.09 8.91
N ASN A 54 6.70 3.46 8.90
CA ASN A 54 7.97 4.14 9.15
C ASN A 54 8.52 4.78 7.87
N VAL A 55 7.87 5.83 7.40
CA VAL A 55 8.27 6.60 6.22
C VAL A 55 8.06 8.09 6.47
N GLU A 56 8.94 8.92 5.90
CA GLU A 56 8.77 10.37 5.93
C GLU A 56 7.51 10.77 5.15
N LYS A 57 6.77 11.75 5.70
CA LYS A 57 5.48 12.19 5.14
C LYS A 57 5.65 12.79 3.74
N GLU A 58 6.78 13.44 3.51
CA GLU A 58 7.20 14.06 2.26
C GLU A 58 7.38 12.97 1.18
N ARG A 59 8.02 11.86 1.53
CA ARG A 59 8.14 10.70 0.65
C ARG A 59 6.78 10.10 0.29
N LEU A 60 5.75 10.22 1.12
CA LEU A 60 4.41 9.79 0.72
C LEU A 60 3.70 10.76 -0.21
N ARG A 61 4.01 12.05 -0.18
CA ARG A 61 3.48 13.02 -1.17
C ARG A 61 3.97 12.68 -2.58
N ASP A 62 5.25 12.31 -2.67
CA ASP A 62 5.93 12.00 -3.93
C ASP A 62 5.74 10.54 -4.38
N ALA A 63 5.14 9.70 -3.55
CA ALA A 63 4.94 8.30 -3.87
C ALA A 63 4.01 8.12 -5.08
N PRO A 64 4.22 7.06 -5.89
CA PRO A 64 3.27 6.67 -6.91
C PRO A 64 1.94 6.32 -6.22
N GLY A 65 0.88 7.00 -6.65
CA GLY A 65 -0.47 6.80 -6.16
C GLY A 65 -1.46 6.84 -7.30
N PHE A 66 -2.71 6.54 -7.00
CA PHE A 66 -3.77 6.40 -7.99
C PHE A 66 -5.07 7.03 -7.50
N ASP A 67 -5.96 7.32 -8.43
CA ASP A 67 -7.26 7.91 -8.14
C ASP A 67 -8.26 6.84 -7.69
N LYS A 68 -9.15 7.21 -6.76
CA LYS A 68 -10.25 6.35 -6.29
C LYS A 68 -11.15 5.81 -7.42
N GLY A 69 -11.28 6.55 -8.52
CA GLY A 69 -12.08 6.15 -9.68
C GLY A 69 -11.31 5.38 -10.75
N HIS A 70 -9.98 5.32 -10.66
CA HIS A 70 -9.11 4.70 -11.66
C HIS A 70 -8.07 3.82 -10.98
N TRP A 71 -8.50 2.64 -10.57
CA TRP A 71 -7.62 1.68 -9.93
C TRP A 71 -6.65 1.06 -10.95
N PRO A 72 -5.36 0.97 -10.62
CA PRO A 72 -4.41 0.24 -11.45
C PRO A 72 -4.77 -1.25 -11.45
N ASN A 73 -4.33 -1.98 -12.48
CA ASN A 73 -4.40 -3.44 -12.46
C ASN A 73 -3.41 -3.97 -11.41
N MET A 74 -3.87 -4.14 -10.18
CA MET A 74 -3.02 -4.57 -9.06
C MET A 74 -2.55 -6.03 -9.17
N ALA A 75 -3.14 -6.81 -10.08
CA ALA A 75 -2.68 -8.14 -10.43
C ALA A 75 -1.52 -8.12 -11.45
N ASP A 76 -1.20 -6.96 -12.03
CA ASP A 76 -0.07 -6.80 -12.93
C ASP A 76 1.26 -6.84 -12.14
N GLN A 77 2.12 -7.79 -12.51
CA GLN A 77 3.42 -7.99 -11.88
C GLN A 77 4.39 -6.82 -12.10
N SER A 78 4.22 -6.03 -13.16
CA SER A 78 5.03 -4.83 -13.40
C SER A 78 4.69 -3.73 -12.40
N TRP A 79 3.39 -3.47 -12.20
CA TRP A 79 2.90 -2.51 -11.22
C TRP A 79 3.29 -2.92 -9.79
N ALA A 80 3.10 -4.20 -9.44
CA ALA A 80 3.51 -4.71 -8.13
C ALA A 80 5.01 -4.49 -7.85
N ARG A 81 5.88 -4.75 -8.84
CA ARG A 81 7.32 -4.54 -8.73
C ARG A 81 7.68 -3.08 -8.49
N GLU A 82 7.00 -2.14 -9.15
CA GLU A 82 7.23 -0.70 -8.96
C GLU A 82 6.93 -0.26 -7.53
N ILE A 83 5.78 -0.68 -6.98
CA ILE A 83 5.39 -0.39 -5.60
C ILE A 83 6.41 -0.98 -4.63
N HIS A 84 6.75 -2.26 -4.79
CA HIS A 84 7.75 -2.91 -3.94
C HIS A 84 9.12 -2.21 -3.98
N SER A 85 9.58 -1.82 -5.17
CA SER A 85 10.81 -1.03 -5.35
C SER A 85 10.74 0.32 -4.66
N TYR A 86 9.61 1.03 -4.76
CA TYR A 86 9.42 2.33 -4.12
C TYR A 86 9.54 2.25 -2.58
N TYR A 87 8.96 1.21 -1.98
CA TYR A 87 8.98 0.99 -0.53
C TYR A 87 10.20 0.18 -0.05
N GLY A 88 11.08 -0.27 -0.94
CA GLY A 88 12.25 -1.09 -0.58
C GLY A 88 11.88 -2.45 0.02
N THR A 89 10.75 -3.02 -0.41
CA THR A 89 10.27 -4.33 0.06
C THR A 89 10.39 -5.36 -1.06
N GLN A 90 10.54 -6.64 -0.73
CA GLN A 90 10.52 -7.70 -1.73
C GLN A 90 9.09 -8.14 -2.04
N SER A 91 8.80 -8.36 -3.32
CA SER A 91 7.55 -9.00 -3.74
C SER A 91 7.65 -10.50 -3.47
N GLN A 92 6.79 -11.05 -2.61
CA GLN A 92 6.74 -12.49 -2.32
C GLN A 92 6.29 -13.33 -3.54
N ALA A 93 5.94 -12.70 -4.66
CA ALA A 93 5.52 -13.38 -5.89
C ALA A 93 6.63 -14.21 -6.58
N SER A 94 7.84 -14.34 -5.99
CA SER A 94 9.00 -15.00 -6.63
C SER A 94 9.59 -16.21 -5.90
N GLU A 95 8.98 -16.70 -4.81
CA GLU A 95 9.51 -17.88 -4.07
C GLU A 95 8.82 -19.23 -4.36
N LEU A 96 8.18 -19.38 -5.53
CA LEU A 96 7.75 -20.70 -6.01
C LEU A 96 8.45 -21.04 -7.33
N ARG A 97 9.73 -21.42 -7.21
CA ARG A 97 10.37 -22.35 -8.13
C ARG A 97 10.82 -23.56 -7.32
N VAL A 98 10.03 -24.62 -7.37
CA VAL A 98 10.49 -25.99 -7.13
C VAL A 98 10.29 -26.75 -8.44
#